data_AF-A0A1Q6K4J4-F1
#
_entry.id   AF-A0A1Q6K4J4-F1
#
_cell.length_a   1.000
_cell.length_b   1.000
_cell.length_c   1.000
_cell.angle_alpha   90.00
_cell.angle_beta   90.00
_cell.angle_gamma   90.00
#
_symmetry.space_group_name_H-M   'P 1'
#
loop_
_entity.id
_entity.type
_entity.pdbx_description
1 polymer ?
#
loop_
_entity_poly.entity_id
_entity_poly.type
_entity_poly.pdbx_seq_one_letter_code
_entity_poly.pdbx_strand_id
1 'polypeptide(L)'
;MRKGLATVVTCGLVIGSSFFCSTMSVEAASAVSIRTANGNYSTMGFGGSFQEMGAKVREHLTEGHDNPIWFIASEKCHSEAEYYFSTDKEKEDLSWEYDWVKSDSDTDFVQVGTYMDNRLRSNLEEAFQSDPQKAAKDVLSSAEEEFAVEIDSAQPIYWHTEDVNSDKFLLEVAVGKYVIEQGDCLSVLAERFNTSVEQLMADNQNIIDPDLIYTGDFIVVK
;
A
#
# COMPACT_ATOMS: atom_id res chain seq x y z
N MET A 1 -41.99 -35.52 -0.88
CA MET A 1 -41.27 -35.33 -2.17
C MET A 1 -42.16 -34.56 -3.13
N ARG A 2 -41.53 -33.69 -3.93
CA ARG A 2 -42.03 -32.81 -5.01
C ARG A 2 -42.31 -31.35 -4.64
N LYS A 3 -41.40 -30.53 -5.18
CA LYS A 3 -41.28 -29.08 -5.28
C LYS A 3 -42.13 -28.54 -6.45
N GLY A 4 -42.37 -27.21 -6.41
CA GLY A 4 -42.56 -26.32 -7.57
C GLY A 4 -43.99 -25.80 -7.73
N LEU A 5 -44.28 -24.53 -8.03
CA LEU A 5 -43.46 -23.42 -8.52
C LEU A 5 -44.23 -22.08 -8.42
N ALA A 6 -43.44 -21.01 -8.28
CA ALA A 6 -43.61 -19.65 -8.81
C ALA A 6 -44.83 -18.78 -8.45
N THR A 7 -44.54 -17.70 -7.71
CA THR A 7 -45.17 -16.39 -7.98
C THR A 7 -44.05 -15.39 -8.21
N VAL A 8 -44.01 -14.87 -9.44
CA VAL A 8 -43.25 -13.69 -9.86
C VAL A 8 -43.96 -12.47 -9.31
N VAL A 9 -43.26 -11.62 -8.55
CA VAL A 9 -43.65 -10.22 -8.35
C VAL A 9 -42.48 -9.36 -8.80
N THR A 10 -42.54 -8.96 -10.06
CA THR A 10 -41.88 -7.76 -10.57
C THR A 10 -42.56 -6.54 -9.97
N CYS A 11 -41.83 -5.76 -9.20
CA CYS A 11 -42.07 -4.32 -9.08
C CYS A 11 -40.71 -3.65 -8.91
N GLY A 12 -40.22 -3.05 -9.99
CA GLY A 12 -39.15 -2.08 -9.91
C GLY A 12 -39.67 -0.84 -9.20
N LEU A 13 -38.88 -0.34 -8.24
CA LEU A 13 -38.76 1.10 -8.06
C LEU A 13 -37.34 1.38 -7.55
N VAL A 14 -36.57 1.94 -8.47
CA VAL A 14 -35.31 2.61 -8.22
C VAL A 14 -35.61 3.83 -7.36
N ILE A 15 -35.19 3.83 -6.10
CA ILE A 15 -34.89 5.05 -5.36
C ILE A 15 -33.50 4.82 -4.79
N GLY A 16 -32.53 5.45 -5.42
CA GLY A 16 -31.14 5.40 -5.03
C GLY A 16 -30.99 5.88 -3.59
N SER A 17 -30.39 5.02 -2.78
CA SER A 17 -29.77 5.42 -1.52
C SER A 17 -28.54 6.25 -1.85
N SER A 18 -28.75 7.51 -2.20
CA SER A 18 -27.68 8.51 -2.22
C SER A 18 -27.34 8.84 -0.77
N PHE A 19 -26.66 7.92 -0.08
CA PHE A 19 -25.74 8.35 0.96
C PHE A 19 -24.63 9.09 0.22
N PHE A 20 -24.83 10.40 0.05
CA PHE A 20 -23.72 11.32 -0.06
C PHE A 20 -22.98 11.22 1.27
N CYS A 21 -22.08 10.24 1.40
CA CYS A 21 -20.88 10.47 2.17
C CYS A 21 -20.19 11.56 1.36
N SER A 22 -20.32 12.81 1.80
CA SER A 22 -19.49 13.89 1.31
C SER A 22 -18.08 13.34 1.33
N THR A 23 -17.49 13.10 0.16
CA THR A 23 -16.06 12.87 0.07
C THR A 23 -15.46 14.13 0.65
N MET A 24 -15.12 14.10 1.93
CA MET A 24 -14.24 15.11 2.50
C MET A 24 -13.04 15.08 1.56
N SER A 25 -12.82 16.19 0.86
CA SER A 25 -11.57 16.40 0.15
C SER A 25 -10.51 16.24 1.21
N VAL A 26 -9.88 15.08 1.25
CA VAL A 26 -8.74 14.94 2.12
C VAL A 26 -7.58 15.60 1.40
N GLU A 27 -7.39 16.87 1.70
CA GLU A 27 -6.11 17.53 1.50
C GLU A 27 -5.10 16.77 2.37
N ALA A 28 -4.07 16.20 1.74
CA ALA A 28 -2.81 16.01 2.44
C ALA A 28 -2.47 17.34 3.13
N ALA A 29 -2.11 17.32 4.42
CA ALA A 29 -1.97 18.54 5.22
C ALA A 29 -0.96 19.54 4.60
N SER A 30 -0.01 19.05 3.79
CA SER A 30 0.74 19.84 2.83
C SER A 30 1.29 18.98 1.69
N ALA A 31 1.48 19.57 0.50
CA ALA A 31 2.19 18.93 -0.59
C ALA A 31 3.11 19.93 -1.30
N VAL A 32 4.27 19.44 -1.75
CA VAL A 32 5.25 20.20 -2.54
C VAL A 32 5.47 19.45 -3.84
N SER A 33 5.27 20.13 -4.96
CA SER A 33 5.45 19.57 -6.29
C SER A 33 6.51 20.34 -7.07
N ILE A 34 7.34 19.60 -7.81
CA ILE A 34 8.40 20.14 -8.67
C ILE A 34 8.18 19.63 -10.09
N ARG A 35 8.28 20.54 -11.07
CA ARG A 35 8.34 20.20 -12.50
C ARG A 35 9.63 20.76 -13.06
N THR A 36 10.46 19.90 -13.62
CA THR A 36 11.74 20.26 -14.23
C THR A 36 11.56 20.59 -15.71
N ALA A 37 12.53 21.29 -16.30
CA ALA A 37 12.48 21.72 -17.69
C ALA A 37 12.52 20.55 -18.71
N ASN A 38 13.03 19.38 -18.29
CA ASN A 38 13.03 18.15 -19.10
C ASN A 38 11.68 17.39 -19.04
N GLY A 39 10.70 17.89 -18.27
CA GLY A 39 9.36 17.32 -18.16
C GLY A 39 9.20 16.30 -17.02
N ASN A 40 10.24 16.03 -16.22
CA ASN A 40 10.09 15.20 -15.03
C ASN A 40 9.22 15.91 -13.98
N TYR A 41 8.43 15.11 -13.29
CA TYR A 41 7.53 15.54 -12.23
C TYR A 41 7.82 14.75 -10.97
N SER A 42 7.97 15.46 -9.87
CA SER A 42 8.03 14.87 -8.53
C SER A 42 7.09 15.61 -7.60
N THR A 43 6.48 14.88 -6.68
CA THR A 43 5.63 15.46 -5.65
C THR A 43 5.78 14.70 -4.34
N MET A 44 5.71 15.45 -3.25
CA MET A 44 5.81 14.94 -1.90
C MET A 44 4.66 15.50 -1.08
N GLY A 45 4.01 14.68 -0.27
CA GLY A 45 2.93 15.12 0.61
C GLY A 45 3.01 14.49 1.98
N PHE A 46 2.47 15.21 2.96
CA PHE A 46 2.72 14.98 4.38
C PHE A 46 1.46 15.13 5.23
N GLY A 47 1.44 14.48 6.39
CA GLY A 47 0.55 14.80 7.52
C GLY A 47 -0.91 14.39 7.35
N GLY A 48 -1.17 13.27 6.67
CA GLY A 48 -2.50 12.65 6.56
C GLY A 48 -2.45 11.15 6.85
N SER A 49 -3.57 10.46 6.69
CA SER A 49 -3.62 9.00 6.83
C SER A 49 -3.03 8.28 5.62
N PHE A 50 -2.62 7.03 5.81
CA PHE A 50 -2.07 6.21 4.73
C PHE A 50 -3.08 6.03 3.57
N GLN A 51 -4.37 5.91 3.87
CA GLN A 51 -5.43 5.81 2.86
C GLN A 51 -5.50 7.06 1.99
N GLU A 52 -5.29 8.24 2.58
CA GLU A 52 -5.31 9.53 1.90
C GLU A 52 -4.10 9.70 0.98
N MET A 53 -2.92 9.35 1.49
CA MET A 53 -1.69 9.34 0.69
C MET A 53 -1.77 8.33 -0.45
N GLY A 54 -2.32 7.14 -0.21
CA GLY A 54 -2.59 6.14 -1.24
C GLY A 54 -3.61 6.62 -2.29
N ALA A 55 -4.59 7.44 -1.91
CA ALA A 55 -5.49 8.07 -2.87
C ALA A 55 -4.76 9.10 -3.75
N LYS A 56 -3.81 9.85 -3.20
CA LYS A 56 -2.98 10.81 -3.95
C LYS A 56 -2.04 10.13 -4.94
N VAL A 57 -1.37 9.06 -4.51
CA VAL A 57 -0.57 8.24 -5.42
C VAL A 57 -1.44 7.70 -6.57
N ARG A 58 -2.62 7.17 -6.27
CA ARG A 58 -3.55 6.68 -7.30
C ARG A 58 -4.01 7.77 -8.26
N GLU A 59 -4.28 8.98 -7.77
CA GLU A 59 -4.59 10.15 -8.60
C GLU A 59 -3.46 10.38 -9.63
N HIS A 60 -2.19 10.39 -9.19
CA HIS A 60 -1.05 10.56 -10.09
C HIS A 60 -0.85 9.39 -11.06
N LEU A 61 -1.07 8.14 -10.63
CA LEU A 61 -1.02 6.98 -11.54
C LEU A 61 -2.02 7.10 -12.69
N THR A 62 -3.20 7.70 -12.45
CA THR A 62 -4.22 7.91 -13.49
C THR A 62 -3.83 8.92 -14.56
N GLU A 63 -2.80 9.74 -14.32
CA GLU A 63 -2.27 10.68 -15.32
C GLU A 63 -1.55 9.99 -16.49
N GLY A 64 -1.27 8.68 -16.37
CA GLY A 64 -0.76 7.86 -17.48
C GLY A 64 0.76 7.94 -17.68
N HIS A 65 1.51 8.12 -16.59
CA HIS A 65 2.97 8.14 -16.62
C HIS A 65 3.55 6.79 -17.08
N ASP A 66 4.63 6.81 -17.85
CA ASP A 66 5.18 5.58 -18.44
C ASP A 66 5.78 4.64 -17.39
N ASN A 67 6.65 5.16 -16.51
CA ASN A 67 7.40 4.37 -15.54
C ASN A 67 7.50 5.15 -14.21
N PRO A 68 6.36 5.36 -13.51
CA PRO A 68 6.39 6.04 -12.23
C PRO A 68 7.08 5.18 -11.17
N ILE A 69 7.67 5.85 -10.18
CA ILE A 69 8.03 5.25 -8.90
C ILE A 69 7.42 6.07 -7.79
N TRP A 70 6.95 5.40 -6.76
CA TRP A 70 6.38 6.07 -5.61
C TRP A 70 6.63 5.28 -4.34
N PHE A 71 6.59 6.01 -3.24
CA PHE A 71 6.77 5.51 -1.89
C PHE A 71 5.66 6.09 -1.02
N ILE A 72 5.13 5.28 -0.11
CA ILE A 72 4.29 5.77 0.99
C ILE A 72 4.90 5.22 2.27
N ALA A 73 5.35 6.12 3.14
CA ALA A 73 5.82 5.79 4.47
C ALA A 73 4.63 5.87 5.44
N SER A 74 4.45 4.82 6.24
CA SER A 74 3.64 4.91 7.46
C SER A 74 4.53 5.41 8.57
N GLU A 75 4.03 6.35 9.37
CA GLU A 75 4.79 6.97 10.44
C GLU A 75 4.04 7.05 11.76
N LYS A 76 4.82 7.24 12.83
CA LYS A 76 4.37 7.51 14.19
C LYS A 76 3.36 6.47 14.65
N CYS A 77 3.75 5.20 14.58
CA CYS A 77 2.90 4.08 14.99
C CYS A 77 1.59 4.05 14.20
N HIS A 78 1.71 4.19 12.88
CA HIS A 78 0.63 4.12 11.91
C HIS A 78 -0.48 5.17 12.10
N SER A 79 -0.11 6.34 12.63
CA SER A 79 -1.05 7.46 12.81
C SER A 79 -0.92 8.52 11.72
N GLU A 80 0.24 8.61 11.08
CA GLU A 80 0.52 9.55 10.01
C GLU A 80 1.13 8.81 8.81
N ALA A 81 1.12 9.47 7.66
CA ALA A 81 1.76 8.99 6.46
C ALA A 81 2.31 10.14 5.62
N GLU A 82 3.37 9.81 4.92
CA GLU A 82 4.04 10.65 3.95
C GLU A 82 4.14 9.89 2.63
N TYR A 83 4.09 10.59 1.51
CA TYR A 83 4.32 9.97 0.21
C TYR A 83 5.25 10.77 -0.66
N TYR A 84 5.91 10.05 -1.55
CA TYR A 84 6.67 10.58 -2.65
C TYR A 84 6.22 9.92 -3.94
N PHE A 85 6.12 10.70 -5.02
CA PHE A 85 5.84 10.21 -6.36
C PHE A 85 6.78 10.89 -7.34
N SER A 86 7.40 10.11 -8.23
CA SER A 86 8.32 10.60 -9.25
C SER A 86 8.09 9.91 -10.59
N THR A 87 8.27 10.68 -11.66
CA THR A 87 8.29 10.19 -13.04
C THR A 87 9.70 10.17 -13.63
N ASP A 88 10.74 10.40 -12.81
CA ASP A 88 12.11 10.49 -13.30
C ASP A 88 12.60 9.13 -13.81
N LYS A 89 12.99 9.10 -15.09
CA LYS A 89 13.43 7.91 -15.81
C LYS A 89 14.83 7.47 -15.44
N GLU A 90 15.67 8.40 -14.98
CA GLU A 90 17.10 8.12 -14.75
C GLU A 90 17.38 7.64 -13.33
N LYS A 91 16.38 7.67 -12.43
CA LYS A 91 16.50 7.26 -11.01
C LYS A 91 17.62 7.98 -10.24
N GLU A 92 18.33 8.93 -10.85
CA GLU A 92 19.46 9.67 -10.27
C GLU A 92 19.04 10.47 -9.03
N ASP A 93 17.77 10.86 -8.94
CA ASP A 93 17.26 11.59 -7.78
C ASP A 93 17.04 10.67 -6.56
N LEU A 94 16.72 9.36 -6.74
CA LEU A 94 16.23 8.44 -5.69
C LEU A 94 17.13 8.22 -4.47
N SER A 95 18.37 8.70 -4.52
CA SER A 95 19.35 8.58 -3.44
C SER A 95 18.91 9.31 -2.16
N TRP A 96 18.31 10.51 -2.28
CA TRP A 96 17.86 11.27 -1.10
C TRP A 96 16.53 10.73 -0.57
N GLU A 97 15.69 10.16 -1.42
CA GLU A 97 14.44 9.48 -1.05
C GLU A 97 14.75 8.20 -0.27
N TYR A 98 15.80 7.47 -0.64
CA TYR A 98 16.29 6.35 0.16
C TYR A 98 16.87 6.80 1.51
N ASP A 99 17.64 7.89 1.54
CA ASP A 99 18.15 8.47 2.78
C ASP A 99 17.01 8.94 3.69
N TRP A 100 15.92 9.46 3.12
CA TRP A 100 14.69 9.81 3.85
C TRP A 100 14.08 8.57 4.51
N VAL A 101 13.84 7.50 3.76
CA VAL A 101 13.31 6.22 4.30
C VAL A 101 14.21 5.62 5.39
N LYS A 102 15.52 5.82 5.29
CA LYS A 102 16.50 5.22 6.19
C LYS A 102 16.78 6.05 7.45
N SER A 103 16.55 7.36 7.43
CA SER A 103 16.96 8.27 8.50
C SER A 103 15.84 8.66 9.45
N ASP A 104 14.57 8.43 9.09
CA ASP A 104 13.46 8.78 9.95
C ASP A 104 13.17 7.70 11.00
N SER A 105 13.35 8.05 12.28
CA SER A 105 13.05 7.16 13.40
C SER A 105 11.56 6.85 13.57
N ASP A 106 10.71 7.67 12.95
CA ASP A 106 9.26 7.58 13.10
C ASP A 106 8.64 6.69 12.01
N THR A 107 9.40 6.30 10.98
CA THR A 107 8.93 5.40 9.92
C THR A 107 8.68 3.98 10.47
N ASP A 108 7.45 3.51 10.30
CA ASP A 108 7.01 2.18 10.69
C ASP A 108 7.24 1.15 9.57
N PHE A 109 6.85 1.50 8.35
CA PHE A 109 7.13 0.75 7.14
C PHE A 109 7.07 1.66 5.92
N VAL A 110 7.63 1.20 4.81
CA VAL A 110 7.51 1.85 3.50
C VAL A 110 6.89 0.90 2.50
N GLN A 111 5.85 1.38 1.82
CA GLN A 111 5.28 0.74 0.64
C GLN A 111 5.87 1.40 -0.60
N VAL A 112 6.41 0.57 -1.50
CA VAL A 112 6.98 1.00 -2.77
C VAL A 112 6.09 0.50 -3.88
N GLY A 113 5.91 1.29 -4.93
CA GLY A 113 5.27 0.83 -6.15
C GLY A 113 5.87 1.39 -7.43
N THR A 114 5.79 0.59 -8.48
CA THR A 114 6.26 0.94 -9.83
C THR A 114 5.61 0.07 -10.90
N TYR A 115 5.79 0.44 -12.16
CA TYR A 115 5.35 -0.39 -13.29
C TYR A 115 6.44 -1.37 -13.70
N MET A 116 6.03 -2.60 -13.99
CA MET A 116 6.89 -3.69 -14.45
C MET A 116 6.40 -4.27 -15.78
N ASP A 117 7.29 -4.90 -16.55
CA ASP A 117 6.93 -5.59 -17.80
C ASP A 117 6.04 -6.80 -17.52
N ASN A 118 4.87 -6.87 -18.16
CA ASN A 118 3.90 -7.96 -18.01
C ASN A 118 4.47 -9.36 -18.24
N ARG A 119 5.55 -9.49 -19.01
CA ARG A 119 6.25 -10.76 -19.21
C ARG A 119 6.83 -11.34 -17.92
N LEU A 120 7.06 -10.50 -16.91
CA LEU A 120 7.60 -10.90 -15.62
C LEU A 120 6.50 -11.31 -14.62
N ARG A 121 5.24 -10.89 -14.84
CA ARG A 121 4.16 -10.95 -13.86
C ARG A 121 3.94 -12.35 -13.29
N SER A 122 3.74 -13.35 -14.14
CA SER A 122 3.44 -14.72 -13.68
C SER A 122 4.56 -15.31 -12.82
N ASN A 123 5.83 -15.09 -13.22
CA ASN A 123 6.97 -15.60 -12.46
C ASN A 123 7.12 -14.86 -11.14
N LEU A 124 6.83 -13.56 -11.13
CA LEU A 124 6.90 -12.73 -9.94
C LEU A 124 5.81 -13.10 -8.94
N GLU A 125 4.57 -13.29 -9.39
CA GLU A 125 3.46 -13.73 -8.53
C GLU A 125 3.72 -15.11 -7.94
N GLU A 126 4.27 -16.05 -8.72
CA GLU A 126 4.70 -17.36 -8.21
C GLU A 126 5.81 -17.21 -7.15
N ALA A 127 6.77 -16.31 -7.38
CA ALA A 127 7.83 -16.03 -6.39
C ALA A 127 7.24 -15.51 -5.08
N PHE A 128 6.36 -14.49 -5.13
CA PHE A 128 5.71 -13.95 -3.92
C PHE A 128 4.79 -14.97 -3.23
N GLN A 129 4.13 -15.86 -3.96
CA GLN A 129 3.31 -16.92 -3.35
C GLN A 129 4.16 -17.99 -2.67
N SER A 130 5.34 -18.28 -3.20
CA SER A 130 6.22 -19.34 -2.70
C SER A 130 7.11 -18.90 -1.54
N ASP A 131 7.71 -17.71 -1.64
CA ASP A 131 8.63 -17.14 -0.66
C ASP A 131 8.55 -15.59 -0.74
N PRO A 132 7.54 -14.99 -0.05
CA PRO A 132 7.32 -13.54 -0.08
C PRO A 132 8.54 -12.74 0.36
N GLN A 133 9.25 -13.19 1.40
CA GLN A 133 10.41 -12.50 1.96
C GLN A 133 11.55 -12.44 0.96
N LYS A 134 11.87 -13.56 0.32
CA LYS A 134 12.87 -13.59 -0.73
C LYS A 134 12.45 -12.78 -1.94
N ALA A 135 11.20 -12.90 -2.39
CA ALA A 135 10.70 -12.15 -3.54
C ALA A 135 10.74 -10.63 -3.30
N ALA A 136 10.32 -10.18 -2.12
CA ALA A 136 10.42 -8.78 -1.71
C ALA A 136 11.88 -8.31 -1.70
N LYS A 137 12.78 -9.11 -1.12
CA LYS A 137 14.22 -8.80 -1.12
C LYS A 137 14.76 -8.68 -2.54
N ASP A 138 14.51 -9.67 -3.40
CA ASP A 138 15.01 -9.70 -4.78
C ASP A 138 14.50 -8.48 -5.58
N VAL A 139 13.23 -8.08 -5.39
CA VAL A 139 12.66 -6.89 -6.02
C VAL A 139 13.32 -5.62 -5.49
N LEU A 140 13.38 -5.44 -4.17
CA LEU A 140 13.89 -4.23 -3.55
C LEU A 140 15.40 -4.07 -3.75
N SER A 141 16.18 -5.16 -3.74
CA SER A 141 17.63 -5.14 -3.96
C SER A 141 18.03 -5.08 -5.43
N SER A 142 17.09 -5.16 -6.37
CA SER A 142 17.38 -5.08 -7.81
C SER A 142 17.63 -3.64 -8.31
N ALA A 143 17.49 -2.64 -7.44
CA ALA A 143 17.90 -1.27 -7.73
C ALA A 143 19.43 -1.18 -7.90
N GLU A 144 19.90 -0.26 -8.74
CA GLU A 144 21.35 -0.06 -8.99
C GLU A 144 22.12 0.31 -7.71
N GLU A 145 21.43 0.89 -6.73
CA GLU A 145 21.87 1.01 -5.35
C GLU A 145 21.34 -0.22 -4.57
N GLU A 146 22.25 -1.08 -4.09
CA GLU A 146 21.90 -2.27 -3.32
C GLU A 146 21.28 -1.83 -1.98
N PHE A 147 19.96 -1.71 -1.93
CA PHE A 147 19.25 -1.52 -0.67
C PHE A 147 19.51 -2.77 0.19
N ALA A 148 20.39 -2.64 1.17
CA ALA A 148 20.63 -3.66 2.18
C ALA A 148 19.39 -3.76 3.10
N VAL A 149 18.29 -4.28 2.55
CA VAL A 149 17.05 -4.51 3.29
C VAL A 149 17.23 -5.80 4.08
N GLU A 150 17.50 -5.66 5.37
CA GLU A 150 17.34 -6.75 6.32
C GLU A 150 15.84 -6.87 6.63
N ILE A 151 15.23 -7.95 6.14
CA ILE A 151 13.82 -8.28 6.41
C ILE A 151 13.81 -9.26 7.57
N ASP A 152 13.17 -8.92 8.68
CA ASP A 152 12.91 -9.90 9.74
C ASP A 152 11.92 -10.94 9.20
N SER A 153 12.25 -12.22 9.35
CA SER A 153 11.37 -13.33 8.96
C SER A 153 9.97 -13.30 9.58
N ALA A 154 9.81 -12.63 10.72
CA ALA A 154 8.51 -12.46 11.38
C ALA A 154 7.65 -11.37 10.73
N GLN A 155 8.25 -10.44 9.99
CA GLN A 155 7.51 -9.34 9.37
C GLN A 155 6.68 -9.84 8.17
N PRO A 156 5.39 -9.46 8.10
CA PRO A 156 4.55 -9.76 6.96
C PRO A 156 5.03 -9.00 5.71
N ILE A 157 4.89 -9.64 4.56
CA ILE A 157 5.13 -9.01 3.27
C ILE A 157 3.79 -8.72 2.61
N TYR A 158 3.47 -7.44 2.46
CA TYR A 158 2.41 -7.00 1.57
C TYR A 158 2.95 -6.96 0.14
N TRP A 159 2.16 -7.48 -0.78
CA TRP A 159 2.39 -7.29 -2.20
C TRP A 159 1.07 -7.24 -2.94
N HIS A 160 1.03 -6.48 -4.03
CA HIS A 160 -0.14 -6.36 -4.89
C HIS A 160 0.27 -6.19 -6.34
N THR A 161 -0.50 -6.79 -7.25
CA THR A 161 -0.36 -6.60 -8.69
C THR A 161 -1.68 -6.11 -9.28
N GLU A 162 -1.60 -5.11 -10.16
CA GLU A 162 -2.75 -4.57 -10.90
C GLU A 162 -2.42 -4.45 -12.38
N ASP A 163 -3.36 -4.87 -13.25
CA ASP A 163 -3.24 -4.69 -14.69
C ASP A 163 -3.28 -3.20 -15.05
N VAL A 164 -2.26 -2.71 -15.75
CA VAL A 164 -2.24 -1.34 -16.28
C VAL A 164 -2.62 -1.34 -17.76
N ASN A 165 -1.92 -2.13 -18.57
CA ASN A 165 -2.21 -2.32 -19.99
C ASN A 165 -1.61 -3.64 -20.50
N SER A 166 -1.55 -3.86 -21.82
CA SER A 166 -1.01 -5.10 -22.40
C SER A 166 0.48 -5.33 -22.10
N ASP A 167 1.23 -4.27 -21.85
CA ASP A 167 2.69 -4.31 -21.78
C ASP A 167 3.19 -4.21 -20.33
N LYS A 168 2.40 -3.62 -19.41
CA LYS A 168 2.81 -3.34 -18.03
C LYS A 168 1.75 -3.68 -16.99
N PHE A 169 2.22 -4.00 -15.79
CA PHE A 169 1.43 -4.10 -14.57
C PHE A 169 2.05 -3.23 -13.48
N LEU A 170 1.22 -2.79 -12.53
CA LEU A 170 1.66 -2.18 -11.28
C LEU A 170 2.09 -3.28 -10.32
N LEU A 171 3.28 -3.15 -9.75
CA LEU A 171 3.69 -3.89 -8.57
C LEU A 171 3.72 -2.93 -7.38
N GLU A 172 3.16 -3.37 -6.26
CA GLU A 172 3.35 -2.75 -4.95
C GLU A 172 3.95 -3.76 -3.98
N VAL A 173 4.88 -3.33 -3.13
CA VAL A 173 5.52 -4.17 -2.10
C VAL A 173 5.71 -3.36 -0.81
N ALA A 174 5.47 -3.96 0.34
CA ALA A 174 5.83 -3.40 1.64
C ALA A 174 6.24 -4.51 2.62
N VAL A 175 7.21 -4.21 3.47
CA VAL A 175 7.65 -5.08 4.57
C VAL A 175 7.04 -4.56 5.86
N GLY A 176 6.47 -5.44 6.70
CA GLY A 176 5.84 -5.05 7.97
C GLY A 176 4.37 -4.61 7.84
N LYS A 177 3.78 -4.70 6.65
CA LYS A 177 2.36 -4.39 6.40
C LYS A 177 1.54 -5.67 6.25
N TYR A 178 0.47 -5.82 7.02
CA TYR A 178 -0.47 -6.94 6.92
C TYR A 178 -1.90 -6.47 6.70
N VAL A 179 -2.54 -6.93 5.62
CA VAL A 179 -3.95 -6.65 5.33
C VAL A 179 -4.83 -7.60 6.14
N ILE A 180 -5.77 -7.04 6.88
CA ILE A 180 -6.68 -7.75 7.76
C ILE A 180 -7.67 -8.56 6.92
N GLU A 181 -7.72 -9.86 7.17
CA GLU A 181 -8.59 -10.80 6.50
C GLU A 181 -9.85 -11.10 7.32
N GLN A 182 -10.82 -11.78 6.69
CA GLN A 182 -12.03 -12.19 7.39
C GLN A 182 -11.70 -13.25 8.46
N GLY A 183 -12.04 -12.94 9.71
CA GLY A 183 -11.82 -13.84 10.84
C GLY A 183 -10.57 -13.53 11.66
N ASP A 184 -9.78 -12.54 11.24
CA ASP A 184 -8.66 -12.04 12.03
C ASP A 184 -9.15 -11.33 13.31
N CYS A 185 -8.34 -11.44 14.36
CA CYS A 185 -8.41 -10.61 15.57
C CYS A 185 -6.99 -10.39 16.10
N LEU A 186 -6.78 -9.34 16.90
CA LEU A 186 -5.43 -8.95 17.33
C LEU A 186 -4.68 -10.07 18.08
N SER A 187 -5.39 -10.91 18.86
CA SER A 187 -4.75 -12.03 19.57
C SER A 187 -4.22 -13.12 18.62
N VAL A 188 -4.98 -13.44 17.57
CA VAL A 188 -4.56 -14.42 16.55
C VAL A 188 -3.40 -13.86 15.72
N LEU A 189 -3.46 -12.57 15.36
CA LEU A 189 -2.39 -11.91 14.62
C LEU A 189 -1.11 -11.80 15.46
N ALA A 190 -1.23 -11.49 16.76
CA ALA A 190 -0.10 -11.45 17.67
C ALA A 190 0.60 -12.81 17.76
N GLU A 191 -0.15 -13.89 17.90
CA GLU A 191 0.40 -15.26 17.90
C GLU A 191 1.05 -15.59 16.55
N ARG A 192 0.39 -15.27 15.44
CA ARG A 192 0.90 -15.53 14.07
C ARG A 192 2.25 -14.87 13.82
N PHE A 193 2.42 -13.62 14.25
CA PHE A 193 3.63 -12.85 14.05
C PHE A 193 4.59 -12.88 15.23
N ASN A 194 4.37 -13.78 16.19
CA ASN A 194 5.24 -13.95 17.37
C ASN A 194 5.48 -12.62 18.12
N THR A 195 4.41 -11.86 18.31
CA THR A 195 4.38 -10.58 19.05
C THR A 195 3.27 -10.62 20.12
N SER A 196 2.90 -9.49 20.71
CA SER A 196 1.81 -9.39 21.68
C SER A 196 0.73 -8.40 21.21
N VAL A 197 -0.48 -8.54 21.76
CA VAL A 197 -1.57 -7.58 21.46
C VAL A 197 -1.16 -6.17 21.89
N GLU A 198 -0.49 -6.04 23.04
CA GLU A 198 0.01 -4.76 23.53
C GLU A 198 1.02 -4.15 22.57
N GLN A 199 1.91 -4.94 21.97
CA GLN A 199 2.87 -4.46 20.99
C GLN A 199 2.17 -4.07 19.67
N LEU A 200 1.24 -4.89 19.17
CA LEU A 200 0.44 -4.52 18.00
C LEU A 200 -0.31 -3.21 18.20
N MET A 201 -0.90 -2.99 19.38
CA MET A 201 -1.55 -1.71 19.69
C MET A 201 -0.56 -0.56 19.79
N ALA A 202 0.65 -0.79 20.31
CA ALA A 202 1.69 0.23 20.38
C ALA A 202 2.17 0.63 18.98
N ASP A 203 2.27 -0.32 18.06
CA ASP A 203 2.67 -0.09 16.66
C ASP A 203 1.54 0.50 15.81
N ASN A 204 0.29 0.41 16.27
CA ASN A 204 -0.91 0.85 15.53
C ASN A 204 -1.81 1.75 16.39
N GLN A 205 -1.37 2.99 16.64
CA GLN A 205 -2.10 3.97 17.46
C GLN A 205 -3.40 4.48 16.82
N ASN A 206 -3.61 4.19 15.53
CA ASN A 206 -4.89 4.40 14.85
C ASN A 206 -5.97 3.40 15.30
N ILE A 207 -5.61 2.27 15.92
CA ILE A 207 -6.56 1.32 16.50
C ILE A 207 -6.96 1.79 17.89
N ILE A 208 -8.20 2.29 18.01
CA ILE A 208 -8.73 2.81 19.28
C ILE A 208 -9.35 1.70 20.15
N ASP A 209 -10.03 0.73 19.51
CA ASP A 209 -10.67 -0.39 20.17
C ASP A 209 -10.02 -1.70 19.70
N PRO A 210 -9.28 -2.42 20.57
CA PRO A 210 -8.59 -3.65 20.19
C PRO A 210 -9.52 -4.80 19.78
N ASP A 211 -10.80 -4.75 20.16
CA ASP A 211 -11.80 -5.74 19.79
C ASP A 211 -12.49 -5.43 18.45
N LEU A 212 -12.14 -4.30 17.82
CA LEU A 212 -12.77 -3.81 16.59
C LEU A 212 -11.75 -3.46 15.52
N ILE A 213 -11.47 -4.43 14.66
CA ILE A 213 -10.69 -4.26 13.43
C ILE A 213 -11.54 -4.62 12.21
N TYR A 214 -11.22 -4.06 11.04
CA TYR A 214 -12.03 -4.22 9.83
C TYR A 214 -11.26 -4.97 8.74
N THR A 215 -11.93 -5.95 8.12
CA THR A 215 -11.39 -6.64 6.95
C THR A 215 -11.11 -5.65 5.82
N GLY A 216 -9.95 -5.77 5.19
CA GLY A 216 -9.48 -4.87 4.12
C GLY A 216 -8.72 -3.64 4.62
N ASP A 217 -8.80 -3.32 5.92
CA ASP A 217 -7.81 -2.44 6.56
C ASP A 217 -6.49 -3.21 6.72
N PHE A 218 -5.46 -2.56 7.25
CA PHE A 218 -4.18 -3.20 7.48
C PHE A 218 -3.56 -2.72 8.79
N ILE A 219 -2.61 -3.50 9.29
CA ILE A 219 -1.82 -3.21 10.48
C ILE A 219 -0.33 -3.23 10.15
N VAL A 220 0.42 -2.52 10.98
CA VAL A 220 1.87 -2.56 11.09
C VAL A 220 2.27 -3.69 12.04
N VAL A 221 3.27 -4.45 11.62
CA VAL A 221 3.95 -5.46 12.42
C VAL A 221 5.45 -5.23 12.24
N LYS A 222 6.14 -4.88 13.33
CA LYS A 222 7.58 -4.61 13.34
C LYS A 222 8.41 -5.86 13.63
#